data_AF-A0A961SQL3-F1
#
_entry.id   AF-A0A961SQL3-F1
#
_cell.length_a   1.000
_cell.length_b   1.000
_cell.length_c   1.000
_cell.angle_alpha   90.00
_cell.angle_beta   90.00
_cell.angle_gamma   90.00
#
_symmetry.space_group_name_H-M   'P 1'
#
loop_
_entity.id
_entity.type
_entity.pdbx_description
1 polymer ?
#
loop_
_entity_poly.entity_id
_entity_poly.type
_entity_poly.pdbx_seq_one_letter_code
_entity_poly.pdbx_strand_id
1 'polypeptide(L)'
;MTRSPLFEVFRYAAVVLAVAVTLVPILWMASMAFKPIAEWTATGADLTWWPKNPTLDNFRFIFGQSSSDLIVALDKTATKPILSSMLSAVFGTVIAMSAGTAAAYGLSRFGSGQNLPLALIQLRLFPPMAVMIPV
;
A
#
# COMPACT_ATOMS: atom_id res chain seq x y z
N MET A 1 35.50 3.03 -16.02
CA MET A 1 35.40 2.01 -14.95
C MET A 1 34.60 0.84 -15.48
N THR A 2 35.24 -0.14 -16.11
CA THR A 2 34.59 -1.38 -16.56
C THR A 2 34.42 -2.29 -15.35
N ARG A 3 33.17 -2.51 -14.91
CA ARG A 3 32.88 -3.42 -13.80
C ARG A 3 33.13 -4.86 -14.28
N SER A 4 33.61 -5.72 -13.38
CA SER A 4 33.79 -7.14 -13.70
C SER A 4 32.44 -7.76 -14.10
N PRO A 5 32.36 -8.54 -15.20
CA PRO A 5 31.11 -9.14 -15.67
C PRO A 5 30.45 -10.02 -14.59
N LEU A 6 31.27 -10.67 -13.74
CA LEU A 6 30.78 -11.48 -12.62
C LEU A 6 30.04 -10.64 -11.56
N PHE A 7 30.52 -9.43 -11.29
CA PHE A 7 29.85 -8.51 -10.36
C PHE A 7 28.52 -8.02 -10.92
N GLU A 8 28.43 -7.78 -12.23
CA GLU A 8 27.16 -7.40 -12.86
C GLU A 8 26.13 -8.52 -12.83
N VAL A 9 26.54 -9.76 -13.16
CA VAL A 9 25.69 -10.95 -13.06
C VAL A 9 25.18 -11.13 -11.63
N PHE A 10 26.06 -11.07 -10.65
CA PHE A 10 25.67 -11.18 -9.24
C PHE A 10 24.68 -10.09 -8.83
N ARG A 11 24.95 -8.83 -9.20
CA ARG A 11 24.06 -7.70 -8.91
C ARG A 11 22.67 -7.92 -9.49
N TYR A 12 22.57 -8.30 -10.76
CA TYR A 12 21.27 -8.55 -11.40
C TYR A 12 20.56 -9.75 -10.77
N ALA A 13 21.28 -10.83 -10.48
CA ALA A 13 20.71 -11.99 -9.79
C ALA A 13 20.16 -11.62 -8.40
N ALA A 14 20.90 -10.82 -7.63
CA ALA A 14 20.45 -10.33 -6.32
C ALA A 14 19.21 -9.44 -6.41
N VAL A 15 19.15 -8.54 -7.40
CA VAL A 15 17.96 -7.69 -7.65
C VAL A 15 16.77 -8.54 -8.05
N VAL A 16 16.94 -9.50 -8.96
CA VAL A 16 15.86 -10.40 -9.39
C VAL A 16 15.34 -11.24 -8.22
N LEU A 17 16.24 -11.75 -7.37
CA LEU A 17 15.85 -12.51 -6.19
C LEU A 17 15.10 -11.64 -5.18
N ALA A 18 15.55 -10.42 -4.92
CA ALA A 18 14.84 -9.47 -4.06
C ALA A 18 13.43 -9.15 -4.59
N VAL A 19 13.30 -8.90 -5.90
CA VAL A 19 12.00 -8.67 -6.56
C VAL A 19 11.11 -9.90 -6.47
N ALA A 20 11.66 -11.10 -6.70
CA ALA A 20 10.89 -12.34 -6.61
C ALA A 20 10.29 -12.52 -5.21
N VAL A 21 11.08 -12.28 -4.15
CA VAL A 21 10.63 -12.39 -2.76
C VAL A 21 9.56 -11.36 -2.42
N THR A 22 9.72 -10.11 -2.84
CA THR A 22 8.73 -9.05 -2.55
C THR A 22 7.41 -9.23 -3.33
N LEU A 23 7.45 -9.88 -4.48
CA LEU A 23 6.26 -10.17 -5.29
C LEU A 23 5.42 -11.33 -4.74
N VAL A 24 5.97 -12.23 -3.92
CA VAL A 24 5.23 -13.39 -3.36
C VAL A 24 3.89 -12.98 -2.72
N PRO A 25 3.82 -12.04 -1.76
CA PRO A 25 2.54 -11.65 -1.14
C PRO A 25 1.59 -10.96 -2.12
N ILE A 26 2.12 -10.23 -3.11
CA ILE A 26 1.30 -9.55 -4.13
C ILE A 26 0.64 -10.57 -5.05
N LEU A 27 1.41 -11.56 -5.50
CA LEU A 27 0.90 -12.66 -6.32
C LEU A 27 -0.11 -13.51 -5.55
N TRP A 28 0.12 -13.71 -4.25
CA TRP A 28 -0.85 -14.37 -3.38
C TRP A 28 -2.16 -13.59 -3.28
N MET A 29 -2.10 -12.28 -3.02
CA MET A 29 -3.29 -11.42 -3.01
C MET A 29 -4.03 -11.43 -4.35
N ALA A 30 -3.30 -11.38 -5.46
CA ALA A 30 -3.88 -11.47 -6.79
C ALA A 30 -4.61 -12.82 -6.99
N SER A 31 -4.00 -13.93 -6.58
CA SER A 31 -4.64 -15.25 -6.66
C SER A 31 -5.93 -15.32 -5.84
N MET A 32 -5.94 -14.76 -4.63
CA MET A 32 -7.09 -14.73 -3.73
C MET A 32 -8.26 -13.92 -4.30
N ALA A 33 -7.97 -12.84 -5.05
CA ALA A 33 -9.00 -12.03 -5.68
C ALA A 33 -9.86 -12.81 -6.69
N PHE A 34 -9.33 -13.87 -7.30
CA PHE A 34 -10.05 -14.73 -8.26
C PHE A 34 -10.58 -16.04 -7.65
N LYS A 35 -10.31 -16.32 -6.36
CA LYS A 35 -10.82 -17.51 -5.70
C LYS A 35 -12.24 -17.32 -5.17
N PRO A 36 -13.13 -18.32 -5.30
CA PRO A 36 -14.44 -18.29 -4.65
C PRO A 36 -14.30 -18.44 -3.13
N ILE A 37 -15.34 -18.04 -2.38
CA ILE A 37 -15.36 -18.03 -0.90
C ILE A 37 -15.03 -19.41 -0.30
N ALA A 38 -15.48 -20.50 -0.93
CA ALA A 38 -15.18 -21.85 -0.48
C ALA A 38 -13.68 -22.21 -0.56
N GLU A 39 -12.93 -21.60 -1.50
CA GLU A 39 -11.47 -21.78 -1.62
C GLU A 39 -10.69 -20.82 -0.69
N TRP A 40 -11.32 -19.79 -0.11
CA TRP A 40 -10.68 -18.88 0.86
C TRP A 40 -10.50 -19.53 2.24
N THR A 41 -11.45 -20.38 2.65
CA THR A 41 -11.46 -21.05 3.95
C THR A 41 -10.81 -22.44 3.91
N ALA A 42 -10.31 -22.87 2.75
CA ALA A 42 -9.59 -24.13 2.60
C ALA A 42 -8.32 -24.15 3.46
N THR A 43 -8.09 -25.26 4.16
CA THR A 43 -6.94 -25.45 5.06
C THR A 43 -6.21 -26.75 4.72
N GLY A 44 -4.93 -26.85 5.10
CA GLY A 44 -4.13 -28.05 4.88
C GLY A 44 -3.89 -28.35 3.41
N ALA A 45 -4.18 -29.59 2.98
CA ALA A 45 -3.89 -30.09 1.63
C ALA A 45 -4.73 -29.42 0.53
N ASP A 46 -5.82 -28.73 0.89
CA ASP A 46 -6.68 -28.02 -0.05
C ASP A 46 -6.27 -26.55 -0.26
N LEU A 47 -5.23 -26.08 0.44
CA LEU A 47 -4.67 -24.74 0.23
C LEU A 47 -3.92 -24.69 -1.11
N THR A 48 -4.54 -24.05 -2.08
CA THR A 48 -3.93 -23.84 -3.39
C THR A 48 -3.18 -22.52 -3.49
N TRP A 49 -2.12 -22.47 -4.30
CA TRP A 49 -1.50 -21.20 -4.71
C TRP A 49 -2.22 -20.55 -5.89
N TRP A 50 -2.85 -21.37 -6.74
CA TRP A 50 -3.59 -20.92 -7.90
C TRP A 50 -5.08 -21.28 -7.75
N PRO A 51 -6.02 -20.41 -8.17
CA PRO A 51 -7.45 -20.73 -8.13
C PRO A 51 -7.75 -21.99 -8.96
N LYS A 52 -8.48 -22.96 -8.39
CA LYS A 52 -8.95 -24.12 -9.15
C LYS A 52 -10.13 -23.73 -10.05
N ASN A 53 -11.02 -22.91 -9.52
CA ASN A 53 -12.17 -22.37 -10.25
C ASN A 53 -12.09 -20.82 -10.24
N PRO A 54 -11.35 -20.20 -11.18
CA PRO A 54 -11.24 -18.75 -11.21
C PRO A 54 -12.59 -18.10 -11.48
N THR A 55 -13.01 -17.17 -10.61
CA THR A 55 -14.26 -16.40 -10.77
C THR A 55 -14.00 -14.90 -10.71
N LEU A 56 -14.93 -14.12 -11.26
CA LEU A 56 -14.93 -12.65 -11.19
C LEU A 56 -15.94 -12.12 -10.18
N ASP A 57 -16.50 -13.00 -9.34
CA ASP A 57 -17.63 -12.66 -8.48
C ASP A 57 -17.22 -11.71 -7.36
N ASN A 58 -15.98 -11.83 -6.86
CA ASN A 58 -15.41 -10.87 -5.90
C ASN A 58 -15.37 -9.45 -6.48
N PHE A 59 -15.02 -9.30 -7.76
CA PHE A 59 -15.02 -7.99 -8.43
C PHE A 59 -16.45 -7.49 -8.67
N ARG A 60 -17.36 -8.34 -9.13
CA ARG A 60 -18.78 -7.98 -9.31
C ARG A 60 -19.45 -7.57 -8.01
N PHE A 61 -19.08 -8.22 -6.90
CA PHE A 61 -19.55 -7.88 -5.56
C PHE A 61 -19.10 -6.47 -5.15
N ILE A 62 -17.81 -6.14 -5.35
CA ILE A 62 -17.21 -4.83 -5.02
C ILE A 62 -17.87 -3.66 -5.80
N PHE A 63 -18.37 -3.93 -7.01
CA PHE A 63 -19.03 -2.93 -7.87
C PHE A 63 -20.56 -3.05 -7.88
N GLY A 64 -21.17 -3.80 -6.96
CA GLY A 64 -22.61 -3.81 -6.73
C GLY A 64 -23.46 -4.59 -7.74
N GLN A 65 -22.86 -5.46 -8.56
CA GLN A 65 -23.57 -6.26 -9.59
C GLN A 65 -23.95 -7.67 -9.12
N SER A 66 -23.76 -8.04 -7.85
CA SER A 66 -23.97 -9.41 -7.36
C SER A 66 -25.15 -9.53 -6.41
N SER A 67 -26.03 -10.48 -6.73
CA SER A 67 -27.24 -10.89 -5.98
C SER A 67 -26.93 -11.84 -4.81
N SER A 68 -25.81 -11.66 -4.11
CA SER A 68 -25.50 -12.45 -2.90
C SER A 68 -25.86 -11.70 -1.63
N ASP A 69 -26.75 -12.31 -0.85
CA ASP A 69 -27.20 -11.90 0.48
C ASP A 69 -26.07 -12.00 1.54
N LEU A 70 -25.00 -11.21 1.37
CA LEU A 70 -24.04 -11.00 2.45
C LEU A 70 -24.43 -9.77 3.27
N ILE A 71 -24.70 -10.04 4.55
CA ILE A 71 -25.02 -9.12 5.63
C ILE A 71 -23.78 -8.28 5.93
N VAL A 72 -23.58 -7.16 5.23
CA VAL A 72 -22.69 -6.08 5.69
C VAL A 72 -23.37 -4.75 5.38
N ALA A 73 -23.70 -4.02 6.44
CA ALA A 73 -24.35 -2.70 6.42
C ALA A 73 -23.40 -1.56 6.01
N LEU A 74 -22.55 -1.80 5.02
CA LEU A 74 -21.64 -0.81 4.46
C LEU A 74 -21.99 -0.64 2.98
N ASP A 75 -22.02 0.62 2.53
CA ASP A 75 -22.35 1.03 1.16
C ASP A 75 -21.75 0.03 0.15
N LYS A 76 -22.60 -0.69 -0.60
CA LYS A 76 -22.25 -1.91 -1.37
C LYS A 76 -21.23 -1.69 -2.51
N THR A 77 -20.69 -0.48 -2.63
CA THR A 77 -19.89 -0.07 -3.77
C THR A 77 -18.56 0.52 -3.30
N ALA A 78 -17.45 -0.11 -3.68
CA ALA A 78 -16.10 0.37 -3.33
C ALA A 78 -15.68 1.67 -4.04
N THR A 79 -16.50 2.19 -4.95
CA THR A 79 -16.23 3.43 -5.69
C THR A 79 -16.06 4.63 -4.77
N LYS A 80 -16.89 4.76 -3.73
CA LYS A 80 -16.82 5.88 -2.78
C LYS A 80 -15.53 5.86 -1.96
N PRO A 81 -15.13 4.76 -1.28
CA PRO A 81 -13.84 4.68 -0.60
C PRO A 81 -12.65 4.95 -1.52
N ILE A 82 -12.63 4.35 -2.73
CA ILE A 82 -11.53 4.52 -3.69
C ILE A 82 -11.38 6.00 -4.07
N LEU A 83 -12.50 6.67 -4.39
CA LEU A 83 -12.48 8.08 -4.77
C LEU A 83 -12.05 8.98 -3.60
N SER A 84 -12.56 8.72 -2.39
CA SER A 84 -12.17 9.46 -1.19
C SER A 84 -10.67 9.31 -0.88
N SER A 85 -10.12 8.09 -0.96
CA SER A 85 -8.69 7.84 -0.77
C SER A 85 -7.84 8.50 -1.84
N MET A 86 -8.28 8.45 -3.11
CA MET A 86 -7.57 9.09 -4.22
C MET A 86 -7.53 10.60 -4.04
N LEU A 87 -8.66 11.24 -3.75
CA LEU A 87 -8.72 12.69 -3.52
C LEU A 87 -7.87 13.09 -2.30
N SER A 88 -8.01 12.37 -1.18
CA SER A 88 -7.26 12.64 0.05
C SER A 88 -5.74 12.52 -0.18
N ALA A 89 -5.29 11.46 -0.86
CA ALA A 89 -3.88 11.27 -1.17
C ALA A 89 -3.32 12.37 -2.09
N VAL A 90 -4.07 12.74 -3.13
CA VAL A 90 -3.64 13.78 -4.08
C VAL A 90 -3.54 15.15 -3.41
N PHE A 91 -4.62 15.61 -2.76
CA PHE A 91 -4.61 16.92 -2.09
C PHE A 91 -3.61 16.94 -0.94
N GLY A 92 -3.54 15.86 -0.15
CA GLY A 92 -2.57 15.73 0.93
C GLY A 92 -1.13 15.83 0.43
N THR A 93 -0.80 15.19 -0.68
CA THR A 93 0.54 15.24 -1.29
C THR A 93 0.85 16.64 -1.82
N VAL A 94 -0.09 17.30 -2.51
CA VAL A 94 0.12 18.65 -3.05
C VAL A 94 0.37 19.66 -1.93
N ILE A 95 -0.44 19.62 -0.86
CA ILE A 95 -0.26 20.49 0.31
C ILE A 95 1.07 20.19 1.01
N ALA A 96 1.39 18.91 1.24
CA ALA A 96 2.63 18.52 1.91
C ALA A 96 3.87 18.92 1.10
N MET A 97 3.86 18.72 -0.22
CA MET A 97 4.99 19.09 -1.08
C MET A 97 5.18 20.61 -1.18
N SER A 98 4.10 21.37 -1.36
CA SER A 98 4.17 22.83 -1.45
C SER A 98 4.67 23.45 -0.15
N ALA A 99 4.04 23.13 0.98
CA ALA A 99 4.45 23.63 2.30
C ALA A 99 5.84 23.12 2.71
N GLY A 100 6.12 21.82 2.49
CA GLY A 100 7.39 21.21 2.83
C GLY A 100 8.57 21.78 2.05
N THR A 101 8.39 22.03 0.74
CA THR A 101 9.43 22.62 -0.10
C THR A 101 9.70 24.07 0.28
N ALA A 102 8.65 24.86 0.53
CA ALA A 102 8.79 26.25 0.99
C ALA A 102 9.52 26.33 2.34
N ALA A 103 9.17 25.47 3.29
CA ALA A 103 9.84 25.39 4.59
C ALA A 103 11.31 24.95 4.46
N ALA A 104 11.59 23.94 3.64
CA ALA A 104 12.95 23.47 3.38
C ALA A 104 13.82 24.54 2.71
N TYR A 105 13.26 25.31 1.78
CA TYR A 105 13.96 26.43 1.16
C TYR A 105 14.27 27.55 2.17
N GLY A 106 13.29 27.90 3.01
CA GLY A 106 13.47 28.89 4.08
C GLY A 106 14.61 28.53 5.04
N LEU A 107 14.62 27.27 5.48
CA LEU A 107 15.66 26.75 6.37
C LEU A 107 17.04 26.68 5.70
N SER A 108 17.11 26.13 4.49
CA SER A 108 18.40 25.91 3.80
C SER A 108 19.06 27.21 3.34
N ARG A 109 18.28 28.20 2.90
CA ARG A 109 18.83 29.45 2.37
C ARG A 109 19.05 30.51 3.45
N PHE A 110 18.11 30.64 4.39
CA PHE A 110 18.13 31.74 5.38
C PHE A 110 18.54 31.29 6.78
N GLY A 111 18.76 29.99 7.02
CA GLY A 111 19.14 29.47 8.34
C GLY A 111 18.07 29.67 9.43
N SER A 112 16.85 30.04 9.04
CA SER A 112 15.75 30.33 9.96
C SER A 112 15.18 29.02 10.52
N GLY A 113 15.17 28.87 11.84
CA GLY A 113 14.59 27.70 12.52
C GLY A 113 15.53 26.50 12.64
N GLN A 114 16.76 26.73 13.13
CA GLN A 114 17.81 25.71 13.28
C GLN A 114 17.39 24.45 14.08
N ASN A 115 16.43 24.59 15.01
CA ASN A 115 15.88 23.47 15.79
C ASN A 115 14.59 22.85 15.19
N LEU A 116 14.01 23.45 14.15
CA LEU A 116 12.76 22.98 13.53
C LEU A 116 12.87 21.55 12.95
N PRO A 117 13.95 21.15 12.26
CA PRO A 117 14.07 19.78 11.77
C PRO A 117 14.02 18.75 12.90
N LEU A 118 14.72 19.02 14.01
CA LEU A 118 14.74 18.15 15.18
C LEU A 118 13.35 18.06 15.81
N ALA A 119 12.66 19.19 15.99
CA ALA A 119 11.29 19.21 16.50
C ALA A 119 10.30 18.44 15.61
N LEU A 120 10.41 18.58 14.28
CA LEU A 120 9.56 17.87 13.32
C LEU A 120 9.83 16.36 13.30
N ILE A 121 11.09 15.92 13.49
CA ILE A 121 11.44 14.51 13.60
C ILE A 121 10.85 13.92 14.89
N GLN A 122 10.95 14.63 16.02
CA GLN A 122 10.37 14.17 17.29
C GLN A 122 8.86 13.93 17.18
N LEU A 123 8.14 14.82 16.49
CA LEU A 123 6.70 14.64 16.25
C LEU A 123 6.38 13.41 15.38
N ARG A 124 7.28 12.99 14.49
CA ARG A 124 7.10 11.78 13.64
C ARG A 124 7.43 10.47 14.37
N LEU A 125 8.22 10.54 15.44
CA LEU A 125 8.52 9.40 16.31
C LEU A 125 7.41 9.15 17.33
N PHE A 126 6.58 10.16 17.61
CA PHE A 126 5.48 10.03 18.55
C PHE A 126 4.44 9.02 18.04
N PRO A 127 3.97 8.09 18.88
CA PRO A 127 3.00 7.09 18.44
C PRO A 127 1.72 7.77 17.93
N PRO A 128 1.29 7.55 16.67
CA PRO A 128 0.12 8.23 16.11
C PRO A 128 -1.17 7.93 16.88
N MET A 129 -1.25 6.76 17.52
CA MET A 129 -2.37 6.39 18.38
C MET A 129 -2.52 7.30 19.60
N ALA A 130 -1.41 7.80 20.16
CA ALA A 130 -1.44 8.68 21.34
C ALA A 130 -1.96 10.09 21.02
N VAL A 131 -2.00 10.48 19.74
CA VAL A 131 -2.57 11.76 19.28
C VAL A 131 -4.06 11.65 18.97
N MET A 132 -4.56 10.45 18.70
CA MET A 132 -5.94 10.23 18.28
C MET A 132 -6.95 10.21 19.44
N ILE A 133 -6.52 9.81 20.64
CA ILE A 133 -7.38 9.78 21.83
C ILE A 133 -7.23 11.11 22.57
N PRO A 134 -8.26 11.97 22.61
CA PRO A 134 -8.21 13.17 23.44
C PRO A 134 -8.22 12.72 24.93
N VAL A 135 -7.18 13.09 25.67
CA VAL A 135 -7.14 13.05 27.13
C VAL A 135 -7.84 14.25 27.75
#